data_AF-A0A7J4NM01-F1
#
_entry.id   AF-A0A7J4NM01-F1
#
_cell.length_a   1.000
_cell.length_b   1.000
_cell.length_c   1.000
_cell.angle_alpha   90.00
_cell.angle_beta   90.00
_cell.angle_gamma   90.00
#
_symmetry.space_group_name_H-M   'P 1'
#
loop_
_entity.id
_entity.type
_entity.pdbx_description
1 polymer ?
#
loop_
_entity_poly.entity_id
_entity_poly.type
_entity_poly.pdbx_seq_one_letter_code
_entity_poly.pdbx_strand_id
1 'polypeptide(L)'
;MTQVTRQILNNEQRKVRKAAILSHAYGKKSSVNGAEQQLMKVKELHAGVKISRLEVLVLRRYPRRQVHSANYRGPVAAACGRDETGVIGLVLWGEQVDRVRTGDVIRITNGWCRRSHGELVVSSGRTGQLSVIQS
;
A
#
# COMPACT_ATOMS: atom_id res chain seq x y z
N MET A 1 -0.35 23.15 -52.75
CA MET A 1 -0.10 22.34 -51.53
C MET A 1 -0.84 21.01 -51.67
N THR A 2 -0.10 19.91 -51.74
CA THR A 2 -0.53 18.56 -52.11
C THR A 2 -1.53 17.95 -51.12
N GLN A 3 -2.47 17.13 -51.61
CA GLN A 3 -3.49 16.45 -50.79
C GLN A 3 -2.90 15.65 -49.62
N VAL A 4 -1.69 15.12 -49.78
CA VAL A 4 -0.93 14.37 -48.78
C VAL A 4 -0.68 15.19 -47.51
N THR A 5 -0.30 16.47 -47.63
CA THR A 5 0.01 17.33 -46.47
C THR A 5 -1.24 17.65 -45.64
N ARG A 6 -2.41 17.79 -46.28
CA ARG A 6 -3.70 17.99 -45.60
C ARG A 6 -4.12 16.75 -44.81
N GLN A 7 -3.82 15.55 -45.33
CA GLN A 7 -4.20 14.30 -44.68
C GLN A 7 -3.34 14.00 -43.44
N ILE A 8 -2.06 14.37 -43.48
CA ILE A 8 -1.13 14.26 -42.34
C ILE A 8 -1.56 15.19 -41.20
N LEU A 9 -1.87 16.46 -41.51
CA LEU A 9 -2.34 17.45 -40.53
C LEU A 9 -3.64 17.00 -39.82
N ASN A 10 -4.56 16.39 -40.56
CA ASN A 10 -5.82 15.89 -40.02
C ASN A 10 -5.62 14.66 -39.11
N ASN A 11 -4.61 13.83 -39.40
CA ASN A 11 -4.29 12.66 -38.60
C ASN A 11 -3.62 13.06 -37.27
N GLU A 12 -2.71 14.03 -37.31
CA GLU A 12 -2.07 14.57 -36.10
C GLU A 12 -3.08 15.28 -35.19
N GLN A 13 -3.99 16.07 -35.76
CA GLN A 13 -5.07 16.71 -34.97
C GLN A 13 -6.01 15.68 -34.33
N ARG A 14 -6.28 14.54 -34.99
CA ARG A 14 -7.08 13.44 -34.41
C ARG A 14 -6.33 12.73 -33.29
N LYS A 15 -5.02 12.50 -33.41
CA LYS A 15 -4.20 11.91 -32.35
C LYS A 15 -4.17 12.79 -31.10
N VAL A 16 -3.95 14.10 -31.27
CA VAL A 16 -3.92 15.07 -30.16
C VAL A 16 -5.28 15.12 -29.45
N ARG A 17 -6.39 15.18 -30.21
CA ARG A 17 -7.74 15.16 -29.62
C ARG A 17 -8.03 13.85 -28.90
N LYS A 18 -7.67 12.69 -29.46
CA LYS A 18 -7.84 11.40 -28.80
C LYS A 18 -7.03 11.32 -27.51
N ALA A 19 -5.79 11.82 -27.51
CA ALA A 19 -4.95 11.88 -26.32
C ALA A 19 -5.55 12.81 -25.23
N ALA A 20 -6.09 13.96 -25.63
CA ALA A 20 -6.77 14.89 -24.71
C ALA A 20 -8.07 14.33 -24.13
N ILE A 21 -8.87 13.62 -24.93
CA ILE A 21 -10.09 12.95 -24.47
C ILE A 21 -9.73 11.84 -23.48
N LEU A 22 -8.71 11.03 -23.79
CA LEU A 22 -8.25 9.98 -22.89
C LEU A 22 -7.65 10.55 -21.60
N SER A 23 -6.89 11.65 -21.64
CA SER A 23 -6.34 12.26 -20.43
C SER A 23 -7.43 12.89 -19.54
N HIS A 24 -8.49 13.43 -20.15
CA HIS A 24 -9.64 14.00 -19.44
C HIS A 24 -10.57 12.92 -18.87
N ALA A 25 -10.90 11.90 -19.67
CA ALA A 25 -11.77 10.79 -19.25
C ALA A 25 -11.14 9.93 -18.15
N TYR A 26 -9.81 9.80 -18.15
CA TYR A 26 -9.07 8.96 -17.21
C TYR A 26 -8.20 9.74 -16.22
N GLY A 27 -8.41 11.07 -16.10
CA GLY A 27 -7.85 11.95 -15.07
C GLY A 27 -6.42 11.61 -14.63
N LYS A 28 -5.42 12.11 -15.37
CA LYS A 28 -4.01 12.19 -14.94
C LYS A 28 -3.53 11.08 -13.98
N LYS A 29 -3.49 9.82 -14.41
CA LYS A 29 -2.48 8.88 -13.89
C LYS A 29 -1.20 9.06 -14.69
N SER A 30 -0.47 10.15 -14.38
CA SER A 30 0.94 10.23 -14.69
C SER A 30 1.67 9.18 -13.84
N SER A 31 1.83 7.98 -14.38
CA SER A 31 2.77 6.97 -13.89
C SER A 31 3.81 6.75 -14.97
N VAL A 32 4.73 7.71 -15.10
CA VAL A 32 5.98 7.54 -15.82
C VAL A 32 7.08 7.56 -14.75
N ASN A 33 7.79 6.42 -14.68
CA ASN A 33 8.98 6.10 -13.88
C ASN A 33 8.79 5.60 -12.44
N GLY A 34 9.01 4.29 -12.25
CA GLY A 34 9.61 3.69 -11.05
C GLY A 34 8.85 3.81 -9.72
N ALA A 35 7.80 3.01 -9.53
CA ALA A 35 7.37 2.48 -8.22
C ALA A 35 7.36 3.43 -7.00
N GLU A 36 6.89 4.68 -7.13
CA GLU A 36 6.35 5.38 -5.96
C GLU A 36 5.01 4.73 -5.58
N GLN A 37 5.08 3.68 -4.79
CA GLN A 37 3.91 3.11 -4.15
C GLN A 37 3.27 4.21 -3.31
N GLN A 38 2.06 4.63 -3.69
CA GLN A 38 1.31 5.71 -3.03
C GLN A 38 1.29 5.49 -1.51
N LEU A 39 1.80 6.48 -0.74
CA LEU A 39 1.73 6.47 0.71
C LEU A 39 0.27 6.70 1.13
N MET A 40 -0.28 5.75 1.85
CA MET A 40 -1.63 5.80 2.42
C MET A 40 -1.57 6.22 3.89
N LYS A 41 -2.62 6.88 4.37
CA LYS A 41 -2.78 7.25 5.78
C LYS A 41 -3.74 6.32 6.51
N VAL A 42 -3.55 6.16 7.82
CA VAL A 42 -4.39 5.29 8.67
C VAL A 42 -5.87 5.66 8.55
N LYS A 43 -6.22 6.95 8.57
CA LYS A 43 -7.62 7.40 8.43
C LYS A 43 -8.30 6.99 7.11
N GLU A 44 -7.52 6.70 6.07
CA GLU A 44 -8.00 6.34 4.74
C GLU A 44 -8.23 4.83 4.61
N LEU A 45 -7.76 4.04 5.59
CA LEU A 45 -7.87 2.60 5.55
C LEU A 45 -9.28 2.15 5.93
N HIS A 46 -9.80 1.21 5.14
CA HIS A 46 -10.97 0.42 5.49
C HIS A 46 -10.71 -1.06 5.21
N ALA A 47 -11.54 -1.92 5.78
CA ALA A 47 -11.40 -3.35 5.61
C ALA A 47 -11.52 -3.75 4.13
N GLY A 48 -10.72 -4.73 3.71
CA GLY A 48 -10.72 -5.26 2.35
C GLY A 48 -9.84 -4.50 1.35
N VAL A 49 -9.07 -3.50 1.82
CA VAL A 49 -8.19 -2.71 0.96
C VAL A 49 -6.78 -3.27 0.95
N LYS A 50 -6.21 -3.34 -0.27
CA LYS A 50 -4.78 -3.53 -0.47
C LYS A 50 -4.04 -2.23 -0.17
N ILE A 51 -3.03 -2.33 0.67
CA ILE A 51 -2.19 -1.19 1.05
C ILE A 51 -1.00 -1.15 0.10
N SER A 52 -0.85 -0.06 -0.66
CA SER A 52 0.34 0.16 -1.47
C SER A 52 1.55 0.39 -0.57
N ARG A 53 1.53 1.46 0.24
CA ARG A 53 2.58 1.80 1.19
C ARG A 53 1.95 2.44 2.43
N LEU A 54 2.33 1.98 3.61
CA LEU A 54 1.93 2.56 4.89
C LEU A 54 3.15 2.68 5.79
N GLU A 55 3.30 3.79 6.48
CA GLU A 55 4.37 4.02 7.44
C GLU A 55 3.77 4.39 8.79
N VAL A 56 4.17 3.68 9.85
CA VAL A 56 3.62 3.87 11.19
C VAL A 56 4.70 3.70 12.25
N LEU A 57 4.59 4.47 13.33
CA LEU A 57 5.31 4.28 14.57
C LEU A 57 4.69 3.13 15.37
N VAL A 58 5.51 2.18 15.83
CA VAL A 58 5.06 1.07 16.67
C VAL A 58 4.97 1.53 18.13
N LEU A 59 3.74 1.75 18.60
CA LEU A 59 3.46 2.20 19.96
C LEU A 59 3.56 1.08 21.00
N ARG A 60 3.22 -0.14 20.62
CA ARG A 60 3.20 -1.30 21.51
C ARG A 60 3.33 -2.59 20.72
N ARG A 61 4.08 -3.55 21.27
CA ARG A 61 4.11 -4.94 20.79
C ARG A 61 3.57 -5.87 21.88
N TYR A 62 2.69 -6.78 21.50
CA TYR A 62 2.13 -7.80 22.39
C TYR A 62 2.99 -9.07 22.38
N PRO A 63 2.83 -9.96 23.36
CA PRO A 63 3.58 -11.21 23.42
C PRO A 63 3.46 -12.05 22.14
N ARG A 64 4.58 -12.68 21.77
CA ARG A 64 4.67 -13.70 20.73
C ARG A 64 3.73 -14.87 21.05
N ARG A 65 3.03 -15.36 20.03
CA ARG A 65 2.22 -16.58 20.05
C ARG A 65 2.61 -17.49 18.91
N GLN A 66 2.42 -18.79 19.07
CA GLN A 66 2.51 -19.76 17.97
C GLN A 66 1.11 -20.00 17.42
N VAL A 67 0.95 -19.96 16.10
CA VAL A 67 -0.30 -20.35 15.45
C VAL A 67 -0.08 -21.55 14.56
N HIS A 68 -1.08 -22.42 14.52
CA HIS A 68 -1.11 -23.58 13.65
C HIS A 68 -2.44 -23.62 12.89
N SER A 69 -2.38 -23.39 11.59
CA SER A 69 -3.53 -23.42 10.68
C SER A 69 -3.12 -24.11 9.39
N ALA A 70 -4.11 -24.53 8.58
CA ALA A 70 -3.86 -25.12 7.27
C ALA A 70 -2.98 -24.25 6.35
N ASN A 71 -3.03 -22.93 6.56
CA ASN A 71 -2.42 -21.94 5.68
C ASN A 71 -1.10 -21.35 6.20
N TYR A 72 -0.79 -21.56 7.48
CA TYR A 72 0.39 -21.00 8.13
C TYR A 72 0.66 -21.69 9.47
N ARG A 73 1.93 -22.01 9.71
CA ARG A 73 2.48 -22.49 10.98
C ARG A 73 3.67 -21.62 11.34
N GLY A 74 3.63 -20.96 12.49
CA GLY A 74 4.75 -20.12 12.93
C GLY A 74 4.38 -19.04 13.95
N PRO A 75 5.34 -18.17 14.30
CA PRO A 75 5.13 -17.14 15.30
C PRO A 75 4.30 -15.98 14.74
N VAL A 76 3.45 -15.43 15.60
CA VAL A 76 2.61 -14.26 15.34
C VAL A 76 2.62 -13.37 16.57
N ALA A 77 2.64 -12.06 16.36
CA ALA A 77 2.42 -11.08 17.42
C ALA A 77 1.48 -9.98 16.94
N ALA A 78 0.66 -9.48 17.86
CA ALA A 78 -0.08 -8.25 17.62
C ALA A 78 0.80 -7.05 17.98
N ALA A 79 0.57 -5.91 17.34
CA ALA A 79 1.17 -4.64 17.70
C ALA A 79 0.19 -3.48 17.43
N CYS A 80 0.51 -2.30 17.94
CA CYS A 80 -0.23 -1.07 17.68
C CYS A 80 0.68 -0.11 16.90
N GLY A 81 0.22 0.33 15.73
CA GLY A 81 0.88 1.34 14.90
C GLY A 81 0.15 2.68 14.98
N ARG A 82 0.86 3.78 14.79
CA ARG A 82 0.28 5.13 14.70
C ARG A 82 0.96 5.97 13.63
N ASP A 83 0.17 6.75 12.91
CA ASP A 83 0.64 7.87 12.09
C ASP A 83 0.00 9.19 12.60
N GLU A 84 0.15 10.27 11.86
CA GLU A 84 -0.44 11.55 12.23
C GLU A 84 -1.98 11.59 12.13
N THR A 85 -2.58 10.59 11.48
CA THR A 85 -4.02 10.53 11.20
C THR A 85 -4.79 9.56 12.09
N GLY A 86 -4.12 8.59 12.73
CA GLY A 86 -4.79 7.66 13.61
C GLY A 86 -3.93 6.52 14.13
N VAL A 87 -4.58 5.60 14.84
CA VAL A 87 -4.00 4.37 15.39
C VAL A 87 -4.57 3.17 14.65
N ILE A 88 -3.74 2.16 14.41
CA ILE A 88 -4.12 0.95 13.69
C ILE A 88 -3.54 -0.28 14.38
N GLY A 89 -4.29 -1.39 14.37
CA GLY A 89 -3.74 -2.67 14.79
C GLY A 89 -2.77 -3.23 13.74
N LEU A 90 -1.73 -3.92 14.18
CA LEU A 90 -0.75 -4.58 13.32
C LEU A 90 -0.71 -6.07 13.65
N VAL A 91 -0.51 -6.90 12.63
CA VAL A 91 -0.22 -8.33 12.78
C VAL A 91 1.15 -8.61 12.17
N LEU A 92 2.08 -8.98 13.03
CA LEU A 92 3.45 -9.37 12.70
C LEU A 92 3.50 -10.88 12.50
N TRP A 93 4.10 -11.33 11.41
CA TRP A 93 4.22 -12.74 11.05
C TRP A 93 5.67 -13.19 10.98
N GLY A 94 5.95 -14.42 11.41
CA GLY A 94 7.26 -15.03 11.24
C GLY A 94 8.38 -14.20 11.86
N GLU A 95 9.45 -13.99 11.10
CA GLU A 95 10.61 -13.16 11.47
C GLU A 95 10.28 -11.71 11.86
N GLN A 96 9.14 -11.15 11.41
CA GLN A 96 8.74 -9.79 11.77
C GLN A 96 8.51 -9.66 13.28
N VAL A 97 8.08 -10.75 13.94
CA VAL A 97 7.83 -10.81 15.38
C VAL A 97 9.10 -10.50 16.17
N ASP A 98 10.25 -10.99 15.67
CA ASP A 98 11.54 -10.83 16.33
C ASP A 98 12.23 -9.52 15.93
N ARG A 99 12.01 -9.05 14.68
CA ARG A 99 12.60 -7.80 14.17
C ARG A 99 11.99 -6.54 14.74
N VAL A 100 10.66 -6.46 14.80
CA VAL A 100 9.94 -5.21 15.13
C VAL A 100 9.88 -4.99 16.63
N ARG A 101 10.26 -3.80 17.09
CA ARG A 101 10.28 -3.37 18.50
C ARG A 101 9.31 -2.21 18.72
N THR A 102 9.02 -1.92 19.99
CA THR A 102 8.30 -0.69 20.35
C THR A 102 9.24 0.50 20.17
N GLY A 103 8.75 1.58 19.56
CA GLY A 103 9.55 2.74 19.17
C GLY A 103 9.99 2.75 17.71
N ASP A 104 10.00 1.58 17.03
CA ASP A 104 10.37 1.50 15.62
C ASP A 104 9.36 2.25 14.72
N VAL A 105 9.86 2.87 13.66
CA VAL A 105 9.03 3.24 12.50
C VAL A 105 9.16 2.13 11.47
N ILE A 106 8.01 1.55 11.10
CA ILE A 106 7.93 0.47 10.12
C ILE A 106 7.27 0.95 8.84
N ARG A 107 7.67 0.34 7.72
CA ARG A 107 7.03 0.48 6.42
C ARG A 107 6.41 -0.85 6.01
N ILE A 108 5.15 -0.81 5.62
CA ILE A 108 4.43 -1.95 5.05
C ILE A 108 4.16 -1.64 3.58
N THR A 109 4.57 -2.54 2.69
CA THR A 109 4.32 -2.42 1.24
C THR A 109 3.52 -3.62 0.75
N ASN A 110 2.61 -3.39 -0.21
CA ASN A 110 1.68 -4.41 -0.70
C ASN A 110 0.94 -5.16 0.43
N GLY A 111 0.63 -4.46 1.52
CA GLY A 111 -0.02 -5.02 2.69
C GLY A 111 -1.52 -5.21 2.52
N TRP A 112 -2.17 -5.67 3.57
CA TRP A 112 -3.61 -5.91 3.59
C TRP A 112 -4.25 -5.35 4.85
N CYS A 113 -5.32 -4.57 4.68
CA CYS A 113 -6.18 -4.13 5.77
C CYS A 113 -7.41 -5.05 5.88
N ARG A 114 -7.66 -5.57 7.07
CA ARG A 114 -8.87 -6.36 7.36
C ARG A 114 -9.48 -5.96 8.69
N ARG A 115 -10.72 -6.38 8.93
CA ARG A 115 -11.33 -6.30 10.24
C ARG A 115 -11.01 -7.56 11.06
N SER A 116 -10.71 -7.40 12.34
CA SER A 116 -10.46 -8.49 13.28
C SER A 116 -11.02 -8.09 14.64
N HIS A 117 -11.99 -8.84 15.16
CA HIS A 117 -12.69 -8.52 16.42
C HIS A 117 -13.21 -7.08 16.48
N GLY A 118 -13.85 -6.60 15.40
CA GLY A 118 -14.37 -5.23 15.32
C GLY A 118 -13.35 -4.18 14.90
N GLU A 119 -12.06 -4.41 15.12
CA GLU A 119 -11.00 -3.43 14.86
C GLU A 119 -10.33 -3.58 13.49
N LEU A 120 -9.81 -2.49 12.95
CA LEU A 120 -8.97 -2.54 11.75
C LEU A 120 -7.57 -3.00 12.11
N VAL A 121 -7.07 -3.99 11.35
CA VAL A 121 -5.72 -4.51 11.47
C VAL A 121 -5.03 -4.59 10.12
N VAL A 122 -3.76 -4.26 10.13
CA VAL A 122 -2.88 -4.28 8.95
C VAL A 122 -1.82 -5.35 9.12
N SER A 123 -1.50 -6.03 8.03
CA SER A 123 -0.34 -6.93 7.95
C SER A 123 0.31 -6.84 6.59
N SER A 124 1.53 -7.34 6.45
CA SER A 124 2.17 -7.52 5.14
C SER A 124 1.43 -8.53 4.25
N GLY A 125 0.54 -9.36 4.82
CA GLY A 125 -0.10 -10.45 4.09
C GLY A 125 0.92 -11.46 3.55
N ARG A 126 0.53 -12.22 2.52
CA ARG A 126 1.39 -13.24 1.89
C ARG A 126 2.39 -12.67 0.87
N THR A 127 2.04 -11.57 0.22
CA THR A 127 2.79 -11.00 -0.92
C THR A 127 3.41 -9.65 -0.61
N GLY A 128 3.04 -9.02 0.49
CA GLY A 128 3.63 -7.77 0.94
C GLY A 128 4.85 -7.97 1.81
N GLN A 129 5.47 -6.85 2.15
CA GLN A 129 6.68 -6.81 2.96
C GLN A 129 6.51 -5.83 4.12
N LEU A 130 7.29 -6.07 5.18
CA LEU A 130 7.42 -5.19 6.31
C LEU A 130 8.91 -4.96 6.56
N SER A 131 9.34 -3.71 6.58
CA SER A 131 10.70 -3.30 6.95
C SER A 131 10.67 -2.30 8.09
N VAL A 132 11.68 -2.38 8.96
CA VAL A 132 11.98 -1.33 9.93
C VAL A 132 12.79 -0.27 9.20
N ILE A 133 12.34 0.97 9.19
CA ILE A 133 13.00 2.08 8.48
C ILE A 133 13.67 3.06 9.45
N GLN A 134 13.30 3.02 10.73
CA GLN A 134 13.94 3.74 11.84
C GLN A 134 13.74 2.94 13.13
N SER A 135 14.78 2.87 13.98
CA SER A 135 14.79 2.20 15.29
C SER A 135 15.20 3.16 16.40
#